data_AF-B7P8U1-F1
#
_entry.id   AF-B7P8U1-F1
#
_cell.length_a   1.000
_cell.length_b   1.000
_cell.length_c   1.000
_cell.angle_alpha   90.00
_cell.angle_beta   90.00
_cell.angle_gamma   90.00
#
_symmetry.space_group_name_H-M   'P 1'
#
loop_
_entity.id
_entity.type
_entity.pdbx_description
1 polymer ?
#
loop_
_entity_poly.entity_id
_entity_poly.type
_entity_poly.pdbx_seq_one_letter_code
_entity_poly.pdbx_strand_id
1 'polypeptide(L)' 'MDEDNTGGTCDWLLIRNMMPDDIGQVLDMWKEQDWSRDKDFLSIFYQVDPDGFFVAVDTRTGKLL' A
#
# COMPACT_ATOMS: atom_id res chain seq x y z
N MET A 1 -10.29 -1.24 -36.33
CA MET A 1 -10.77 -1.09 -34.95
C MET A 1 -9.52 -1.17 -34.13
N ASP A 2 -9.01 -0.01 -33.75
CA ASP A 2 -7.70 0.13 -33.09
C ASP A 2 -7.82 -0.49 -31.70
N GLU A 3 -7.22 -1.67 -31.52
CA GLU A 3 -7.04 -2.25 -30.20
C GLU A 3 -5.92 -1.46 -29.51
N ASP A 4 -6.38 -0.62 -28.60
CA ASP A 4 -5.60 0.25 -27.73
C ASP A 4 -4.58 -0.59 -26.94
N ASN A 5 -3.32 -0.51 -27.36
CA ASN A 5 -2.21 -1.22 -26.74
C ASN A 5 -1.69 -0.40 -25.54
N THR A 6 -2.51 -0.29 -24.49
CA THR A 6 -2.17 0.44 -23.26
C THR A 6 -1.99 -0.51 -22.07
N GLY A 7 -0.74 -0.95 -21.88
CA GLY A 7 -0.19 -1.33 -20.57
C GLY A 7 -0.42 -2.78 -20.15
N GLY A 8 0.63 -3.59 -20.20
CA GLY A 8 0.62 -4.96 -19.66
C GLY A 8 0.22 -4.96 -18.18
N THR A 9 -0.69 -5.85 -17.80
CA THR A 9 -1.00 -6.09 -16.41
C THR A 9 0.26 -6.63 -15.73
N CYS A 10 0.81 -5.89 -14.78
CA CYS A 10 1.86 -6.42 -13.93
C CYS A 10 1.22 -7.45 -12.99
N ASP A 11 1.17 -8.72 -13.39
CA ASP A 11 0.56 -9.81 -12.61
C ASP A 11 1.20 -10.01 -11.22
N TRP A 12 2.37 -9.40 -11.01
CA TRP A 12 3.10 -9.39 -9.74
C TRP A 12 2.71 -8.23 -8.80
N LEU A 13 1.86 -7.29 -9.25
CA LEU A 13 1.46 -6.12 -8.48
C LEU A 13 -0.02 -6.22 -8.08
N LEU A 14 -0.28 -6.25 -6.78
CA LEU A 14 -1.64 -6.22 -6.21
C LEU A 14 -1.88 -4.90 -5.49
N ILE A 15 -2.95 -4.20 -5.87
CA ILE A 15 -3.48 -3.07 -5.09
C ILE A 15 -4.66 -3.56 -4.26
N ARG A 16 -4.61 -3.35 -2.94
CA ARG A 16 -5.69 -3.73 -2.02
C ARG A 16 -5.80 -2.76 -0.86
N ASN A 17 -6.90 -2.85 -0.12
CA ASN A 17 -7.04 -2.15 1.16
C ASN A 17 -5.93 -2.59 2.11
N MET A 18 -5.41 -1.63 2.86
CA MET A 18 -4.44 -1.83 3.91
C MET A 18 -5.04 -2.69 5.03
N MET A 19 -4.26 -3.63 5.53
CA MET A 19 -4.61 -4.48 6.67
C MET A 19 -3.79 -4.07 7.90
N PRO A 20 -4.23 -4.39 9.13
CA PRO A 20 -3.47 -4.07 10.33
C PRO A 20 -2.03 -4.61 10.33
N ASP A 21 -1.81 -5.77 9.70
CA ASP A 21 -0.49 -6.40 9.58
C ASP A 21 0.49 -5.59 8.72
N ASP A 22 -0.02 -4.71 7.83
CA ASP A 22 0.79 -3.85 6.97
C ASP A 22 1.36 -2.63 7.70
N ILE A 23 0.80 -2.25 8.87
CA ILE A 23 1.15 -1.01 9.58
C ILE A 23 2.64 -0.92 9.87
N GLY A 24 3.27 -2.04 10.27
CA GLY A 24 4.70 -2.07 10.54
C GLY A 24 5.53 -1.69 9.32
N GLN A 25 5.23 -2.30 8.17
CA GLN A 25 5.97 -2.06 6.94
C GLN A 25 5.74 -0.64 6.39
N VAL A 26 4.52 -0.10 6.52
CA VAL A 26 4.23 1.30 6.12
C VAL A 26 5.05 2.29 6.96
N LEU A 27 5.16 2.08 8.27
CA LEU A 27 5.96 2.94 9.15
C LEU A 27 7.45 2.88 8.81
N ASP A 28 7.97 1.69 8.50
CA ASP A 28 9.36 1.53 8.06
C ASP A 28 9.61 2.29 6.74
N MET A 29 8.70 2.18 5.76
CA MET A 29 8.79 2.92 4.49
C MET A 29 8.73 4.43 4.68
N TRP A 30 7.87 4.94 5.57
CA TRP A 30 7.80 6.36 5.87
C TRP A 30 9.09 6.87 6.52
N LYS A 31 9.67 6.08 7.44
CA LYS A 31 10.94 6.41 8.07
C LYS A 31 12.08 6.49 7.05
N GLU A 32 12.12 5.58 6.08
CA GLU A 32 13.09 5.63 4.96
C GLU A 32 12.94 6.88 4.10
N GLN A 33 11.73 7.45 4.02
CA GLN A 33 11.43 8.67 3.28
C GLN A 33 11.51 9.95 4.12
N ASP A 34 12.00 9.87 5.36
CA ASP A 34 12.04 10.98 6.34
C ASP A 34 10.65 11.58 6.66
N TRP A 35 9.60 10.77 6.51
CA TRP A 35 8.25 11.11 6.92
C TRP A 35 8.05 10.71 8.37
N SER A 36 8.26 11.65 9.29
CA SER A 36 8.02 11.44 10.72
C SER A 36 6.52 11.56 11.04
N ARG A 37 5.76 10.49 10.76
CA ARG A 37 4.41 10.32 11.30
C ARG A 37 4.39 9.14 12.27
N ASP A 38 3.83 9.37 13.44
CA ASP A 38 3.74 8.34 14.47
C ASP A 38 2.69 7.27 14.15
N LYS A 39 2.88 6.07 14.70
CA LYS A 39 1.95 4.93 14.60
C LYS A 39 0.51 5.29 14.98
N ASP A 40 0.35 6.23 15.91
CA ASP A 40 -0.95 6.70 16.36
C ASP A 40 -1.72 7.41 15.24
N PHE A 41 -1.01 8.11 14.34
CA PHE A 41 -1.61 8.72 13.16
C PHE A 41 -2.23 7.65 12.26
N LEU A 42 -1.47 6.61 11.90
CA LEU A 42 -1.94 5.51 11.06
C LEU A 42 -3.11 4.75 11.70
N SER A 43 -3.05 4.55 13.02
CA SER A 43 -4.10 3.86 13.77
C SER A 43 -5.39 4.66 13.82
N ILE A 44 -5.32 5.99 13.96
CA ILE A 44 -6.49 6.89 13.90
C ILE A 44 -7.12 6.85 12.50
N PHE A 45 -6.31 6.88 11.45
CA PHE A 45 -6.81 6.80 10.08
C PHE A 45 -7.58 5.50 9.84
N TYR A 46 -7.05 4.37 10.28
CA TYR A 46 -7.73 3.08 10.17
C TYR A 46 -9.06 3.02 10.95
N GLN A 47 -9.15 3.69 12.09
CA GLN A 47 -10.39 3.76 12.88
C GLN A 47 -11.47 4.63 12.23
N VAL A 48 -11.06 5.68 11.51
CA VAL A 48 -11.99 6.62 10.86
C VAL A 48 -12.45 6.11 9.50
N ASP A 49 -11.55 5.49 8.73
CA ASP A 49 -11.82 4.95 7.41
C ASP A 49 -10.97 3.70 7.13
N PRO A 50 -11.46 2.50 7.49
CA PRO A 50 -10.72 1.25 7.30
C PRO A 50 -10.55 0.86 5.83
N ASP A 51 -11.35 1.41 4.91
CA ASP A 51 -11.29 1.13 3.47
C ASP A 51 -10.60 2.26 2.68
N GLY A 52 -10.27 3.37 3.32
CA GLY A 52 -9.70 4.56 2.69
C GLY A 52 -8.21 4.49 2.38
N PHE A 53 -7.52 3.45 2.83
CA PHE A 53 -6.07 3.29 2.63
C PHE A 53 -5.76 2.08 1.76
N PHE A 54 -5.07 2.32 0.64
CA PHE A 54 -4.65 1.29 -0.29
C PHE A 54 -3.14 1.10 -0.21
N VAL A 55 -2.69 -0.13 -0.35
CA VAL A 55 -1.28 -0.50 -0.44
C VAL A 55 -1.01 -1.24 -1.73
N ALA A 56 0.21 -1.07 -2.25
CA ALA A 56 0.74 -1.85 -3.35
C ALA A 56 1.58 -3.00 -2.79
N VAL A 57 1.28 -4.23 -3.23
CA VAL A 57 1.95 -5.45 -2.77
C VAL A 57 2.64 -6.12 -3.94
N ASP A 58 3.92 -6.45 -3.77
CA ASP A 58 4.61 -7.40 -4.64
C ASP A 58 4.18 -8.82 -4.27
N THR A 59 3.33 -9.44 -5.09
CA THR A 59 2.77 -10.77 -4.82
C THR A 59 3.82 -11.88 -4.82
N ARG A 60 5.01 -11.64 -5.35
CA ARG A 60 6.13 -12.62 -5.35
C ARG A 60 6.80 -12.70 -3.99
N THR A 61 6.79 -11.61 -3.23
CA THR A 61 7.47 -11.51 -1.93
C THR A 61 6.53 -11.29 -0.76
N GLY A 62 5.29 -10.88 -1.03
CA GLY A 62 4.30 -10.48 -0.02
C GLY A 62 4.58 -9.12 0.62
N LYS A 63 5.56 -8.37 0.12
CA LYS A 63 5.99 -7.08 0.68
C LYS A 63 5.29 -5.90 0.02
N LEU A 64 5.08 -4.85 0.81
CA LEU A 64 4.68 -3.53 0.29
C LEU A 64 5.79 -2.88 -0.53
N LEU A 65 5.38 -2.07 -1.51
CA LEU A 65 6.22 -1.31 -2.45
C LEU A 65 6.09 0.20 -2.26
#